data_AF-A0A8H6MB62-F1
#
_entry.id   AF-A0A8H6MB62-F1
#
_cell.length_a   1.000
_cell.length_b   1.000
_cell.length_c   1.000
_cell.angle_alpha   90.00
_cell.angle_beta   90.00
_cell.angle_gamma   90.00
#
_symmetry.space_group_name_H-M   'P 1'
#
loop_
_entity.id
_entity.type
_entity.pdbx_description
1 polymer ?
#
loop_
_entity_poly.entity_id
_entity_poly.type
_entity_poly.pdbx_seq_one_letter_code
_entity_poly.pdbx_strand_id
1 'polypeptide(L)'
;MAYTDLTADFRQVVQEKQRDIPEAKRRKLDHPKSPSTSQDTSGGTLAGKEYISEAYTVLNHINTLTRMLASIRKPYLNVDSRTSPLSRQGSRNLDFNEGEAAWSNIRHLSNEERDQIDLQARVILQRCSTRVKEMEALEQRRAELLASKVNPFLRLLPARLREDESTLSSGVLAAHRSSITWYLSRRLAETSQLQKGMQEERVKRQLERTRSLATGATREANNFLEPSRTISSSASQGSSPSSWLGDATSGIIAATLGVDDSRRNSPSQPSIPIDSSYPSEDEDDDIELTSSQILQFEAENAALLRNVQDNLESVQQAESRLSEISALQMELVTHLTRQTELTDQLYEDAIATTSTVEKSKAELKKAQQRGKDGRLFLLVFLFGASFSLLFLHYY
;
A
#
# COMPACT_ATOMS: atom_id res chain seq x y z
N MET A 1 -16.75 -26.46 2.25
CA MET A 1 -18.21 -26.47 2.50
C MET A 1 -18.90 -26.14 1.19
N ALA A 2 -19.72 -27.05 0.66
CA ALA A 2 -20.50 -26.79 -0.54
C ALA A 2 -21.69 -25.89 -0.16
N TYR A 3 -21.84 -24.74 -0.82
CA TYR A 3 -23.01 -23.88 -0.64
C TYR A 3 -24.19 -24.50 -1.41
N THR A 4 -25.27 -24.83 -0.70
CA THR A 4 -26.54 -25.24 -1.30
C THR A 4 -27.32 -23.99 -1.67
N ASP A 5 -27.61 -23.81 -2.96
CA ASP A 5 -28.41 -22.69 -3.46
C ASP A 5 -29.90 -22.94 -3.18
N LEU A 6 -30.41 -22.31 -2.10
CA LEU A 6 -31.80 -22.38 -1.66
C LEU A 6 -32.68 -21.29 -2.29
N THR A 7 -32.17 -20.58 -3.31
CA THR A 7 -32.89 -19.45 -3.93
C THR A 7 -34.20 -19.90 -4.58
N ALA A 8 -34.26 -21.12 -5.12
CA ALA A 8 -35.46 -21.69 -5.73
C ALA A 8 -36.55 -21.97 -4.69
N ASP A 9 -36.19 -22.64 -3.59
CA ASP A 9 -37.10 -22.96 -2.48
C ASP A 9 -37.66 -21.68 -1.86
N PHE A 10 -36.79 -20.67 -1.66
CA PHE A 10 -37.20 -19.36 -1.17
C PHE A 10 -38.24 -18.70 -2.09
N ARG A 11 -38.03 -18.70 -3.42
CA ARG A 11 -38.99 -18.13 -4.39
C ARG A 11 -40.32 -18.86 -4.36
N GLN A 12 -40.31 -20.18 -4.21
CA GLN A 12 -41.52 -20.99 -4.13
C GLN A 12 -42.34 -20.65 -2.87
N VAL A 13 -41.69 -20.58 -1.71
CA VAL A 13 -42.33 -20.20 -0.44
C VAL A 13 -42.88 -18.77 -0.50
N VAL A 14 -42.17 -17.84 -1.13
CA VAL A 14 -42.65 -16.46 -1.33
C VAL A 14 -43.89 -16.43 -2.21
N GLN A 15 -43.92 -17.19 -3.32
CA GLN A 15 -45.10 -17.26 -4.20
C GLN A 15 -46.30 -17.90 -3.50
N GLU A 16 -46.09 -18.95 -2.71
CA GLU A 16 -47.12 -19.60 -1.91
C GLU A 16 -47.72 -18.62 -0.90
N LYS A 17 -46.87 -17.92 -0.14
CA LYS A 17 -47.32 -16.91 0.82
C LYS A 17 -47.98 -15.70 0.17
N GLN A 18 -47.56 -15.34 -1.05
CA GLN A 18 -48.22 -14.29 -1.82
C GLN A 18 -49.65 -14.70 -2.21
N ARG A 19 -49.97 -16.00 -2.37
CA ARG A 19 -51.32 -16.52 -2.66
C ARG A 19 -52.27 -16.49 -1.47
N ASP A 20 -51.74 -16.59 -0.26
CA ASP A 20 -52.53 -16.51 0.98
C ASP A 20 -53.04 -15.09 1.31
N ILE A 21 -52.51 -14.05 0.65
CA ILE A 21 -52.84 -12.65 0.92
C ILE A 21 -54.03 -12.23 0.04
N PRO A 22 -55.09 -11.58 0.59
CA PRO A 22 -56.23 -11.10 -0.21
C PRO A 22 -55.81 -10.07 -1.27
N GLU A 23 -56.39 -10.12 -2.47
CA GLU A 23 -55.98 -9.33 -3.66
C GLU A 23 -55.85 -7.80 -3.40
N ALA A 24 -56.68 -7.24 -2.52
CA ALA A 24 -56.62 -5.83 -2.13
C ALA A 24 -55.30 -5.44 -1.42
N LYS A 25 -54.63 -6.40 -0.77
CA LYS A 25 -53.29 -6.25 -0.18
C LYS A 25 -52.18 -6.68 -1.15
N ARG A 26 -52.46 -7.60 -2.09
CA ARG A 26 -51.53 -7.99 -3.17
C ARG A 26 -51.24 -6.82 -4.11
N ARG A 27 -52.26 -6.05 -4.52
CA ARG A 27 -52.08 -4.82 -5.31
C ARG A 27 -51.25 -3.74 -4.60
N LYS A 28 -51.20 -3.72 -3.27
CA LYS A 28 -50.32 -2.82 -2.49
C LYS A 28 -48.88 -3.34 -2.34
N LEU A 29 -48.63 -4.60 -2.67
CA LEU A 29 -47.32 -5.26 -2.63
C LEU A 29 -46.68 -5.36 -4.03
N ASP A 30 -47.49 -5.63 -5.07
CA ASP A 30 -47.06 -5.71 -6.48
C ASP A 30 -46.90 -4.36 -7.15
N HIS A 31 -47.49 -3.29 -6.59
CA HIS A 31 -47.00 -1.97 -6.92
C HIS A 31 -45.71 -1.81 -6.13
N PRO A 32 -44.51 -1.85 -6.75
CA PRO A 32 -43.38 -1.23 -6.08
C PRO A 32 -43.90 0.15 -5.70
N LYS A 33 -43.78 0.54 -4.43
CA LYS A 33 -43.93 1.95 -4.11
C LYS A 33 -42.94 2.65 -5.03
N SER A 34 -43.43 3.17 -6.16
CA SER A 34 -42.69 4.13 -6.95
C SER A 34 -42.22 5.13 -5.91
N PRO A 35 -40.91 5.31 -5.72
CA PRO A 35 -40.44 6.35 -4.83
C PRO A 35 -41.12 7.59 -5.38
N SER A 36 -42.01 8.18 -4.58
CA SER A 36 -42.65 9.44 -4.90
C SER A 36 -41.55 10.32 -5.47
N THR A 37 -41.67 10.63 -6.75
CA THR A 37 -40.68 11.38 -7.51
C THR A 37 -40.70 12.80 -6.98
N SER A 38 -40.10 13.01 -5.81
CA SER A 38 -39.44 14.25 -5.47
C SER A 38 -38.17 14.27 -6.29
N GLN A 39 -38.09 15.19 -7.26
CA GLN A 39 -36.95 15.39 -8.15
C GLN A 39 -35.59 15.50 -7.42
N ASP A 40 -35.58 15.70 -6.10
CA ASP A 40 -34.38 15.76 -5.25
C ASP A 40 -33.67 14.42 -5.01
N THR A 41 -34.34 13.26 -5.13
CA THR A 41 -33.71 11.95 -4.82
C THR A 41 -32.85 11.42 -5.96
N SER A 42 -33.15 11.80 -7.20
CA SER A 42 -32.39 11.40 -8.40
C SER A 42 -30.97 11.96 -8.36
N GLY A 43 -30.82 13.23 -7.98
CA GLY A 43 -29.52 13.90 -7.86
C GLY A 43 -28.66 13.30 -6.74
N GLY A 44 -29.25 12.99 -5.58
CA GLY A 44 -28.54 12.35 -4.47
C GLY A 44 -28.03 10.94 -4.79
N THR A 45 -28.79 10.17 -5.57
CA THR A 45 -28.40 8.81 -6.00
C THR A 45 -27.32 8.85 -7.07
N LEU A 46 -27.38 9.81 -8.00
CA LEU A 46 -26.33 10.03 -9.01
C LEU A 46 -25.03 10.50 -8.36
N ALA A 47 -25.07 11.49 -7.45
CA ALA A 47 -23.91 11.93 -6.69
C ALA A 47 -23.31 10.81 -5.82
N GLY A 48 -24.15 9.90 -5.30
CA GLY A 48 -23.69 8.69 -4.62
C GLY A 48 -22.95 7.73 -5.56
N LYS A 49 -23.46 7.50 -6.77
CA LYS A 49 -22.79 6.67 -7.78
C LYS A 49 -21.47 7.27 -8.25
N GLU A 50 -21.43 8.59 -8.45
CA GLU A 50 -20.21 9.33 -8.82
C GLU A 50 -19.13 9.16 -7.75
N TYR A 51 -19.48 9.38 -6.48
CA TYR A 51 -18.57 9.17 -5.34
C TYR A 51 -17.97 7.76 -5.31
N ILE A 52 -18.81 6.73 -5.51
CA ILE A 52 -18.35 5.34 -5.52
C ILE A 52 -17.50 5.03 -6.76
N SER A 53 -17.86 5.55 -7.93
CA SER A 53 -17.06 5.37 -9.16
C SER A 53 -15.67 6.00 -9.04
N GLU A 54 -15.60 7.16 -8.37
CA GLU A 54 -14.35 7.84 -8.06
C GLU A 54 -13.50 7.02 -7.07
N ALA A 55 -14.13 6.47 -6.01
CA ALA A 55 -13.47 5.58 -5.07
C ALA A 55 -12.85 4.35 -5.76
N TYR A 56 -13.58 3.72 -6.69
CA TYR A 56 -13.08 2.59 -7.47
C TYR A 56 -11.95 2.99 -8.41
N THR A 57 -12.00 4.19 -8.98
CA THR A 57 -10.93 4.71 -9.84
C THR A 57 -9.64 4.88 -9.04
N VAL A 58 -9.72 5.49 -7.86
CA VAL A 58 -8.58 5.63 -6.93
C VAL A 58 -8.06 4.26 -6.50
N LEU A 59 -8.95 3.33 -6.13
CA LEU A 59 -8.58 1.97 -5.75
C LEU A 59 -7.86 1.23 -6.88
N ASN A 60 -8.31 1.39 -8.13
CA ASN A 60 -7.66 0.78 -9.29
C ASN A 60 -6.25 1.33 -9.47
N HIS A 61 -6.05 2.65 -9.37
CA HIS A 61 -4.72 3.25 -9.44
C HIS A 61 -3.79 2.76 -8.33
N ILE A 62 -4.28 2.67 -7.09
CA ILE A 62 -3.50 2.13 -5.97
C ILE A 62 -3.13 0.68 -6.25
N ASN A 63 -4.08 -0.18 -6.61
CA ASN A 63 -3.83 -1.59 -6.88
C ASN A 63 -2.84 -1.81 -8.03
N THR A 64 -2.99 -1.06 -9.13
CA THR A 64 -2.06 -1.13 -10.27
C THR A 64 -0.65 -0.74 -9.83
N LEU A 65 -0.52 0.34 -9.06
CA LEU A 65 0.76 0.77 -8.50
C LEU A 65 1.36 -0.30 -7.57
N THR A 66 0.57 -0.85 -6.63
CA THR A 66 1.04 -1.89 -5.70
C THR A 66 1.53 -3.13 -6.44
N ARG A 67 0.78 -3.59 -7.45
CA ARG A 67 1.17 -4.76 -8.27
C ARG A 67 2.42 -4.48 -9.08
N MET A 68 2.50 -3.31 -9.71
CA MET A 68 3.69 -2.91 -10.47
C MET A 68 4.91 -2.87 -9.56
N LEU A 69 4.87 -2.17 -8.42
CA LEU A 69 5.98 -2.11 -7.45
C LEU A 69 6.41 -3.50 -6.97
N ALA A 70 5.45 -4.40 -6.73
CA ALA A 70 5.75 -5.78 -6.36
C ALA A 70 6.47 -6.55 -7.49
N SER A 71 6.04 -6.38 -8.74
CA SER A 71 6.63 -7.05 -9.90
C SER A 71 8.07 -6.58 -10.18
N ILE A 72 8.32 -5.27 -10.04
CA ILE A 72 9.64 -4.68 -10.32
C ILE A 72 10.58 -4.72 -9.12
N ARG A 73 10.15 -5.16 -7.92
CA ARG A 73 10.98 -5.13 -6.72
C ARG A 73 12.35 -5.78 -6.91
N LYS A 74 12.40 -6.98 -7.51
CA LYS A 74 13.67 -7.68 -7.76
C LYS A 74 14.57 -6.96 -8.77
N PRO A 75 14.12 -6.62 -10.00
CA PRO A 75 14.95 -5.90 -10.96
C PRO A 75 15.32 -4.48 -10.50
N TYR A 76 14.47 -3.84 -9.70
CA TYR A 76 14.73 -2.52 -9.11
C TYR A 76 15.87 -2.56 -8.09
N LEU A 77 15.86 -3.54 -7.18
CA LEU A 77 16.86 -3.69 -6.13
C LEU A 77 18.20 -4.24 -6.62
N ASN A 78 18.21 -4.93 -7.77
CA ASN A 78 19.44 -5.37 -8.38
C ASN A 78 20.17 -4.18 -9.03
N VAL A 79 21.06 -3.53 -8.27
CA VAL A 79 21.80 -2.35 -8.74
C VAL A 79 23.07 -2.78 -9.52
N ASP A 80 23.27 -4.06 -9.83
CA ASP A 80 24.54 -4.52 -10.44
C ASP A 80 24.68 -3.99 -11.87
N SER A 81 25.77 -3.24 -12.06
CA SER A 81 26.21 -2.62 -13.31
C SER A 81 26.90 -3.59 -14.26
N ARG A 82 26.86 -4.91 -13.99
CA ARG A 82 27.27 -5.94 -14.96
C ARG A 82 26.22 -6.05 -16.04
N THR A 83 26.09 -4.96 -16.79
CA THR A 83 25.38 -4.89 -18.05
C THR A 83 25.96 -5.99 -18.91
N SER A 84 25.13 -6.98 -19.22
CA SER A 84 25.47 -7.91 -20.29
C SER A 84 25.58 -7.04 -21.56
N PRO A 85 26.73 -7.02 -22.26
CA PRO A 85 27.00 -6.08 -23.36
C PRO A 85 26.06 -6.25 -24.57
N LEU A 86 25.11 -7.19 -24.51
CA LEU A 86 24.11 -7.48 -25.51
C LEU A 86 22.74 -6.81 -25.27
N SER A 87 22.51 -6.17 -24.12
CA SER A 87 21.21 -5.53 -23.83
C SER A 87 21.20 -4.07 -24.29
N ARG A 88 21.38 -3.84 -25.59
CA ARG A 88 21.10 -2.55 -26.24
C ARG A 88 19.59 -2.45 -26.50
N GLN A 89 18.80 -2.57 -25.45
CA GLN A 89 17.36 -2.37 -25.54
C GLN A 89 17.13 -0.87 -25.34
N GLY A 90 16.78 -0.17 -26.42
CA GLY A 90 16.54 1.28 -26.39
C GLY A 90 15.53 1.65 -25.31
N SER A 91 15.68 2.88 -24.79
CA SER A 91 14.79 3.51 -23.80
C SER A 91 13.34 3.08 -24.01
N ARG A 92 12.85 2.16 -23.19
CA ARG A 92 11.45 1.76 -23.23
C ARG A 92 10.66 2.92 -22.64
N ASN A 93 9.68 3.45 -23.38
CA ASN A 93 8.70 4.32 -22.78
C ASN A 93 7.89 3.46 -21.80
N LEU A 94 8.15 3.64 -20.51
CA LEU A 94 7.43 2.95 -19.45
C LEU A 94 6.03 3.54 -19.36
N ASP A 95 5.05 2.92 -20.02
CA ASP A 95 3.64 3.31 -19.89
C ASP A 95 3.03 2.65 -18.64
N PHE A 96 2.60 3.48 -17.70
CA PHE A 96 2.00 3.05 -16.43
C PHE A 96 0.54 2.61 -16.61
N ASN A 97 0.00 2.82 -17.81
CA ASN A 97 -1.32 2.36 -18.21
C ASN A 97 -1.27 1.00 -18.93
N GLU A 98 -0.08 0.50 -19.29
CA GLU A 98 0.08 -0.85 -19.83
C GLU A 98 -0.12 -1.90 -18.73
N GLY A 99 -0.88 -2.95 -19.07
CA GLY A 99 -1.28 -3.99 -18.14
C GLY A 99 -0.11 -4.76 -17.52
N GLU A 100 -0.43 -5.56 -16.51
CA GLU A 100 0.48 -6.33 -15.64
C GLU A 100 1.61 -7.08 -16.38
N ALA A 101 1.38 -7.50 -17.63
CA ALA A 101 2.34 -8.21 -18.47
C ALA A 101 3.53 -7.36 -18.95
N ALA A 102 3.41 -6.03 -19.02
CA ALA A 102 4.51 -5.16 -19.43
C ALA A 102 5.65 -5.15 -18.39
N TRP A 103 5.27 -5.23 -17.11
CA TRP A 103 6.18 -5.09 -15.98
C TRP A 103 6.81 -6.42 -15.53
N SER A 104 6.11 -7.55 -15.70
CA SER A 104 6.62 -8.87 -15.33
C SER A 104 7.78 -9.37 -16.18
N ASN A 105 7.93 -8.84 -17.40
CA ASN A 105 8.96 -9.26 -18.36
C ASN A 105 10.29 -8.53 -18.19
N ILE A 106 10.35 -7.53 -17.31
CA ILE A 106 11.54 -6.68 -17.10
C ILE A 106 12.50 -7.38 -16.14
N ARG A 107 13.69 -7.77 -16.63
CA ARG A 107 14.73 -8.44 -15.83
C ARG A 107 15.78 -7.50 -15.28
N HIS A 108 16.01 -6.36 -15.94
CA HIS A 108 16.99 -5.35 -15.55
C HIS A 108 16.43 -3.96 -15.81
N LEU A 109 16.75 -3.02 -14.91
CA LEU A 109 16.43 -1.61 -15.02
C LEU A 109 17.74 -0.81 -15.01
N SER A 110 17.81 0.25 -15.80
CA SER A 110 18.88 1.26 -15.73
C SER A 110 18.68 2.16 -14.51
N ASN A 111 19.70 2.93 -14.12
CA ASN A 111 19.55 3.88 -13.01
C ASN A 111 18.50 4.95 -13.32
N GLU A 112 18.48 5.43 -14.56
CA GLU A 112 17.52 6.41 -15.07
C GLU A 112 16.08 5.88 -15.05
N GLU A 113 15.86 4.64 -15.51
CA GLU A 113 14.52 4.02 -15.47
C GLU A 113 14.01 3.85 -14.04
N ARG A 114 14.90 3.52 -13.08
CA ARG A 114 14.53 3.46 -11.66
C ARG A 114 14.10 4.84 -11.14
N ASP A 115 14.83 5.88 -11.51
CA ASP A 115 14.55 7.26 -11.11
C ASP A 115 13.22 7.76 -11.70
N GLN A 116 12.92 7.40 -12.95
CA GLN A 116 11.65 7.67 -13.59
C GLN A 116 10.48 6.95 -12.90
N ILE A 117 10.67 5.67 -12.55
CA ILE A 117 9.69 4.88 -11.79
C ILE A 117 9.40 5.54 -10.43
N ASP A 118 10.43 5.97 -9.71
CA ASP A 118 10.30 6.64 -8.42
C ASP A 118 9.49 7.95 -8.53
N LEU A 119 9.78 8.75 -9.56
CA LEU A 119 9.07 9.99 -9.83
C LEU A 119 7.59 9.72 -10.13
N GLN A 120 7.29 8.78 -11.02
CA GLN A 120 5.93 8.46 -11.43
C GLN A 120 5.13 7.82 -10.29
N ALA A 121 5.71 6.90 -9.52
CA ALA A 121 5.09 6.33 -8.33
C ALA A 121 4.70 7.43 -7.33
N ARG A 122 5.61 8.38 -7.07
CA ARG A 122 5.33 9.53 -6.20
C ARG A 122 4.17 10.40 -6.72
N VAL A 123 4.17 10.72 -8.01
CA VAL A 123 3.08 11.52 -8.62
C VAL A 123 1.74 10.81 -8.50
N ILE A 124 1.69 9.48 -8.72
CA ILE A 124 0.47 8.69 -8.56
C ILE A 124 0.00 8.69 -7.11
N LEU A 125 0.90 8.48 -6.14
CA LEU A 125 0.56 8.51 -4.72
C LEU A 125 0.03 9.89 -4.29
N GLN A 126 0.68 10.97 -4.73
CA GLN A 126 0.23 12.33 -4.41
C GLN A 126 -1.14 12.62 -5.02
N ARG A 127 -1.36 12.25 -6.28
CA ARG A 127 -2.66 12.41 -6.94
C ARG A 127 -3.77 11.62 -6.25
N CYS A 128 -3.50 10.37 -5.87
CA CYS A 128 -4.45 9.55 -5.12
C CYS A 128 -4.73 10.16 -3.73
N SER A 129 -3.71 10.68 -3.04
CA SER A 129 -3.85 11.32 -1.73
C SER A 129 -4.73 12.57 -1.82
N THR A 130 -4.47 13.46 -2.79
CA THR A 130 -5.32 14.64 -3.04
C THR A 130 -6.75 14.23 -3.35
N ARG A 131 -6.96 13.19 -4.17
CA ARG A 131 -8.32 12.72 -4.51
C ARG A 131 -9.06 12.17 -3.30
N VAL A 132 -8.39 11.41 -2.43
CA VAL A 132 -8.97 10.92 -1.17
C VAL A 132 -9.36 12.08 -0.24
N LYS A 133 -8.50 13.11 -0.14
CA LYS A 133 -8.80 14.33 0.63
C LYS A 133 -9.98 15.13 0.05
N GLU A 134 -10.08 15.22 -1.28
CA GLU A 134 -11.23 15.83 -1.95
C GLU A 134 -12.53 15.07 -1.62
N MET A 135 -12.51 13.74 -1.70
CA MET A 135 -13.65 12.90 -1.33
C MET A 135 -14.05 13.08 0.13
N GLU A 136 -13.09 13.21 1.05
CA GLU A 136 -13.36 13.49 2.45
C GLU A 136 -13.97 14.89 2.64
N ALA A 137 -13.42 15.91 2.00
CA ALA A 137 -13.95 17.27 2.06
C ALA A 137 -15.39 17.35 1.51
N LEU A 138 -15.73 16.55 0.48
CA LEU A 138 -17.10 16.44 -0.01
C LEU A 138 -18.05 15.87 1.04
N GLU A 139 -17.61 14.88 1.83
CA GLU A 139 -18.42 14.32 2.91
C GLU A 139 -18.53 15.27 4.11
N GLN A 140 -17.46 15.98 4.46
CA GLN A 140 -17.50 17.03 5.49
C GLN A 140 -18.49 18.14 5.12
N ARG A 141 -18.44 18.65 3.89
CA ARG A 141 -19.42 19.63 3.39
C ARG A 141 -20.84 19.10 3.43
N ARG A 142 -21.05 17.83 3.10
CA ARG A 142 -22.36 17.18 3.20
C ARG A 142 -22.85 17.15 4.65
N ALA A 143 -21.98 16.77 5.60
CA ALA A 143 -22.31 16.74 7.01
C ALA A 143 -22.66 18.14 7.56
N GLU A 144 -21.93 19.18 7.15
CA GLU A 144 -22.22 20.58 7.52
C GLU A 144 -23.56 21.07 6.93
N LEU A 145 -23.85 20.73 5.68
CA LEU A 145 -25.13 21.05 5.05
C LEU A 145 -26.30 20.33 5.71
N LEU A 146 -26.09 19.09 6.18
CA LEU A 146 -27.09 18.37 6.96
C LEU A 146 -27.25 19.02 8.34
N ALA A 147 -26.16 19.39 9.01
CA ALA A 147 -26.21 20.05 10.30
C ALA A 147 -26.90 21.42 10.26
N SER A 148 -26.64 22.23 9.22
CA SER A 148 -27.25 23.55 9.03
C SER A 148 -28.73 23.49 8.65
N LYS A 149 -29.19 22.42 8.01
CA LYS A 149 -30.61 22.21 7.69
C LYS A 149 -31.46 21.81 8.89
N VAL A 150 -30.87 21.35 10.00
CA VAL A 150 -31.63 21.00 11.21
C VAL A 150 -32.02 22.28 11.96
N ASN A 151 -33.31 22.61 11.96
CA ASN A 151 -33.85 23.78 12.66
C ASN A 151 -33.38 23.83 14.13
N PRO A 152 -32.98 25.00 14.67
CA PRO A 152 -32.49 25.14 16.04
C PRO A 152 -33.54 24.73 17.09
N PHE A 153 -34.83 24.92 16.79
CA PHE A 153 -35.94 24.49 17.66
C PHE A 153 -36.10 22.97 17.74
N LEU A 154 -35.74 22.24 16.68
CA LEU A 154 -35.72 20.77 16.72
C LEU A 154 -34.54 20.23 17.55
N ARG A 155 -33.53 21.05 17.90
CA ARG A 155 -32.42 20.66 18.78
C ARG A 155 -32.83 20.49 20.25
N LEU A 156 -33.97 21.07 20.64
CA LEU A 156 -34.52 20.97 21.99
C LEU A 156 -35.49 19.79 22.16
N LEU A 157 -35.87 19.11 21.07
CA LEU A 157 -36.72 17.93 21.14
C LEU A 157 -35.91 16.69 21.54
N PRO A 158 -36.48 15.77 22.34
CA PRO A 158 -35.86 14.50 22.68
C PRO A 158 -35.42 13.76 21.40
N ALA A 159 -34.21 13.18 21.40
CA ALA A 159 -33.65 12.45 20.26
C ALA A 159 -34.62 11.42 19.66
N ARG A 160 -35.48 10.81 20.49
CA ARG A 160 -36.53 9.86 20.09
C ARG A 160 -37.61 10.41 19.14
N LEU A 161 -37.78 11.74 19.06
CA LEU A 161 -38.73 12.41 18.17
C LEU A 161 -38.04 13.11 16.99
N ARG A 162 -36.70 13.11 16.95
CA ARG A 162 -35.87 13.71 15.88
C ARG A 162 -35.47 12.72 14.79
N GLU A 163 -35.53 11.41 15.05
CA GLU A 163 -35.09 10.35 14.14
C GLU A 163 -36.06 10.18 12.95
N ASP A 164 -35.93 11.04 11.94
CA ASP A 164 -36.56 10.87 10.64
C ASP A 164 -35.77 9.83 9.81
N GLU A 165 -36.44 8.93 9.10
CA GLU A 165 -35.83 7.83 8.31
C GLU A 165 -34.70 8.34 7.38
N SER A 166 -34.82 9.58 6.89
CA SER A 166 -33.81 10.25 6.06
C SER A 166 -32.51 10.57 6.81
N THR A 167 -32.58 11.02 8.07
CA THR A 167 -31.42 11.32 8.91
C THR A 167 -30.62 10.06 9.25
N LEU A 168 -31.31 8.93 9.44
CA LEU A 168 -30.70 7.63 9.68
C LEU A 168 -29.93 7.13 8.47
N SER A 169 -30.58 7.14 7.30
CA SER A 169 -29.95 6.75 6.04
C SER A 169 -28.73 7.63 5.74
N SER A 170 -28.75 8.90 6.18
CA SER A 170 -27.62 9.81 6.02
C SER A 170 -26.46 9.51 6.97
N GLY A 171 -26.73 9.13 8.23
CA GLY A 171 -25.69 8.74 9.19
C GLY A 171 -25.00 7.42 8.79
N VAL A 172 -25.77 6.42 8.37
CA VAL A 172 -25.22 5.16 7.85
C VAL A 172 -24.41 5.40 6.56
N LEU A 173 -24.88 6.28 5.68
CA LEU A 173 -24.15 6.65 4.47
C LEU A 173 -22.84 7.38 4.79
N ALA A 174 -22.85 8.28 5.78
CA ALA A 174 -21.65 8.99 6.23
C ALA A 174 -20.61 8.01 6.79
N ALA A 175 -21.03 7.06 7.64
CA ALA A 175 -20.16 5.99 8.16
C ALA A 175 -19.63 5.07 7.04
N HIS A 176 -20.45 4.77 6.03
CA HIS A 176 -20.00 3.99 4.86
C HIS A 176 -18.98 4.77 4.01
N ARG A 177 -19.16 6.08 3.83
CA ARG A 177 -18.21 6.90 3.06
C ARG A 177 -16.92 7.16 3.81
N SER A 178 -16.97 7.39 5.13
CA SER A 178 -15.78 7.51 5.97
C SER A 178 -14.97 6.21 6.00
N SER A 179 -15.63 5.05 6.05
CA SER A 179 -14.94 3.76 5.96
C SER A 179 -14.32 3.50 4.57
N ILE A 180 -14.95 3.97 3.48
CA ILE A 180 -14.34 3.94 2.14
C ILE A 180 -13.06 4.77 2.09
N THR A 181 -13.11 6.05 2.51
CA THR A 181 -11.93 6.91 2.49
C THR A 181 -10.85 6.41 3.42
N TRP A 182 -11.21 5.88 4.60
CA TRP A 182 -10.28 5.21 5.50
C TRP A 182 -9.59 4.01 4.84
N TYR A 183 -10.35 3.14 4.16
CA TYR A 183 -9.80 1.98 3.45
C TYR A 183 -8.83 2.41 2.34
N LEU A 184 -9.17 3.43 1.56
CA LEU A 184 -8.29 3.98 0.52
C LEU A 184 -7.02 4.59 1.12
N SER A 185 -7.14 5.42 2.16
CA SER A 185 -6.00 5.99 2.91
C SER A 185 -5.07 4.90 3.43
N ARG A 186 -5.63 3.81 3.99
CA ARG A 186 -4.87 2.66 4.46
C ARG A 186 -4.10 1.96 3.35
N ARG A 187 -4.75 1.67 2.22
CA ARG A 187 -4.09 1.06 1.05
C ARG A 187 -2.99 1.95 0.46
N LEU A 188 -3.22 3.26 0.46
CA LEU A 188 -2.25 4.24 0.01
C LEU A 188 -1.03 4.28 0.96
N ALA A 189 -1.25 4.27 2.27
CA ALA A 189 -0.19 4.18 3.27
C ALA A 189 0.64 2.88 3.14
N GLU A 190 -0.02 1.73 2.95
CA GLU A 190 0.64 0.45 2.69
C GLU A 190 1.52 0.50 1.43
N THR A 191 1.02 1.08 0.34
CA THR A 191 1.76 1.21 -0.92
C THR A 191 2.94 2.19 -0.81
N SER A 192 2.74 3.31 -0.11
CA SER A 192 3.79 4.28 0.20
C SER A 192 4.91 3.65 1.03
N GLN A 193 4.56 2.81 2.02
CA GLN A 193 5.53 2.06 2.81
C GLN A 193 6.35 1.07 1.97
N LEU A 194 5.71 0.37 1.03
CA LEU A 194 6.41 -0.50 0.09
C LEU A 194 7.42 0.27 -0.77
N GLN A 195 7.00 1.40 -1.35
CA GLN A 195 7.88 2.26 -2.14
C GLN A 195 9.07 2.74 -1.32
N LYS A 196 8.82 3.29 -0.13
CA LYS A 196 9.87 3.78 0.77
C LYS A 196 10.88 2.68 1.10
N GLY A 197 10.41 1.48 1.46
CA GLY A 197 11.31 0.36 1.77
C GLY A 197 12.23 0.00 0.60
N MET A 198 11.74 0.04 -0.64
CA MET A 198 12.59 -0.17 -1.82
C MET A 198 13.61 0.96 -2.02
N GLN A 199 13.21 2.21 -1.80
CA GLN A 199 14.09 3.37 -1.93
C GLN A 199 15.18 3.40 -0.84
N GLU A 200 14.83 3.08 0.40
CA GLU A 200 15.79 2.94 1.50
C GLU A 200 16.82 1.86 1.19
N GLU A 201 16.39 0.69 0.72
CA GLU A 201 17.31 -0.37 0.29
C GLU A 201 18.22 0.08 -0.86
N ARG A 202 17.70 0.85 -1.83
CA ARG A 202 18.50 1.37 -2.96
C ARG A 202 19.55 2.37 -2.48
N VAL A 203 19.15 3.38 -1.70
CA VAL A 203 20.06 4.39 -1.13
C VAL A 203 21.13 3.70 -0.29
N LYS A 204 20.74 2.71 0.53
CA LYS A 204 21.68 1.92 1.32
C LYS A 204 22.70 1.19 0.45
N ARG A 205 22.28 0.51 -0.63
CA ARG A 205 23.20 -0.17 -1.55
C ARG A 205 24.12 0.80 -2.29
N GLN A 206 23.63 1.99 -2.64
CA GLN A 206 24.44 3.04 -3.27
C GLN A 206 25.49 3.58 -2.29
N LEU A 207 25.11 3.84 -1.04
CA LEU A 207 26.00 4.32 0.01
C LEU A 207 27.05 3.26 0.42
N GLU A 208 26.66 1.98 0.46
CA GLU A 208 27.61 0.89 0.65
C GLU A 208 28.64 0.81 -0.49
N ARG A 209 28.22 1.09 -1.74
CA ARG A 209 29.14 1.15 -2.87
C ARG A 209 30.10 2.32 -2.81
N THR A 210 29.62 3.54 -2.59
CA THR A 210 30.50 4.71 -2.47
C THR A 210 31.51 4.49 -1.34
N ARG A 211 31.06 3.91 -0.22
CA ARG A 211 31.93 3.50 0.89
C ARG A 211 32.93 2.41 0.48
N SER A 212 32.51 1.40 -0.29
CA SER A 212 33.39 0.33 -0.75
C SER A 212 34.43 0.80 -1.78
N LEU A 213 34.06 1.72 -2.68
CA LEU A 213 34.97 2.32 -3.65
C LEU A 213 36.00 3.20 -2.96
N ALA A 214 35.59 4.00 -1.98
CA ALA A 214 36.50 4.79 -1.16
C ALA A 214 37.47 3.90 -0.36
N THR A 215 36.97 2.82 0.24
CA THR A 215 37.79 1.87 1.01
C THR A 215 38.73 1.07 0.10
N GLY A 216 38.27 0.68 -1.09
CA GLY A 216 39.06 -0.01 -2.12
C GLY A 216 40.20 0.87 -2.62
N ALA A 217 39.92 2.12 -3.00
CA ALA A 217 40.93 3.09 -3.42
C ALA A 217 41.97 3.36 -2.30
N THR A 218 41.53 3.46 -1.04
CA THR A 218 42.45 3.63 0.11
C THR A 218 43.33 2.41 0.33
N ARG A 219 42.77 1.21 0.14
CA ARG A 219 43.51 -0.05 0.28
C ARG A 219 44.51 -0.25 -0.85
N GLU A 220 44.14 0.08 -2.09
CA GLU A 220 45.03 0.05 -3.24
C GLU A 220 46.15 1.09 -3.09
N ALA A 221 45.83 2.32 -2.67
CA ALA A 221 46.83 3.34 -2.38
C ALA A 221 47.81 2.92 -1.27
N ASN A 222 47.34 2.29 -0.19
CA ASN A 222 48.22 1.72 0.83
C ASN A 222 49.09 0.57 0.31
N ASN A 223 48.59 -0.22 -0.66
CA ASN A 223 49.35 -1.30 -1.28
C ASN A 223 50.44 -0.76 -2.23
N PHE A 224 50.28 0.45 -2.77
CA PHE A 224 51.30 1.15 -3.57
C PHE A 224 52.28 1.96 -2.69
N LEU A 225 51.88 2.41 -1.49
CA LEU A 225 52.74 3.16 -0.56
C LEU A 225 53.61 2.28 0.35
N GLU A 226 53.45 0.96 0.34
CA GLU A 226 54.30 0.03 1.08
C GLU A 226 55.30 -0.65 0.13
N PRO A 227 56.51 -0.10 -0.07
CA PRO A 227 57.57 -0.83 -0.77
C PRO A 227 58.01 -1.97 0.12
N SER A 228 57.84 -3.20 -0.36
CA SER A 228 58.47 -4.44 0.09
C SER A 228 59.22 -4.37 1.41
N ARG A 229 58.52 -4.47 2.55
CA ARG A 229 59.16 -5.00 3.77
C ARG A 229 59.36 -6.49 3.55
N THR A 230 60.48 -6.83 2.94
CA THR A 230 61.05 -8.17 2.96
C THR A 230 61.15 -8.62 4.41
N ILE A 231 60.31 -9.58 4.79
CA ILE A 231 60.41 -10.28 6.06
C ILE A 231 61.68 -11.12 6.00
N SER A 232 62.76 -10.55 6.54
CA SER A 232 63.92 -11.33 6.97
C SER A 232 63.69 -11.72 8.43
N SER A 233 63.19 -12.93 8.67
CA SER A 233 63.39 -13.60 9.96
C SER A 233 63.52 -15.11 9.77
N SER A 234 64.77 -15.54 9.90
CA SER A 234 65.30 -16.86 10.22
C SER A 234 64.34 -17.90 10.80
N ALA A 235 64.57 -19.13 10.35
CA ALA A 235 64.05 -20.38 10.86
C ALA A 235 64.01 -20.52 12.40
N SER A 236 62.91 -21.06 12.91
CA SER A 236 62.94 -22.04 14.01
C SER A 236 61.66 -22.89 14.01
N GLN A 237 61.85 -24.21 14.16
CA GLN A 237 60.80 -25.20 14.39
C GLN A 237 60.17 -25.02 15.77
N GLY A 238 58.85 -25.25 15.89
CA GLY A 238 58.19 -25.43 17.18
C GLY A 238 56.67 -25.43 17.14
N SER A 239 56.08 -26.64 17.17
CA SER A 239 54.79 -27.04 17.80
C SER A 239 53.53 -26.17 17.72
N SER A 240 52.47 -26.76 17.13
CA SER A 240 51.02 -26.44 17.19
C SER A 240 50.43 -26.37 18.63
N PRO A 241 49.10 -26.17 18.89
CA PRO A 241 47.94 -25.85 18.01
C PRO A 241 46.90 -24.83 18.60
N SER A 242 45.80 -24.62 17.85
CA SER A 242 44.39 -24.45 18.30
C SER A 242 43.75 -23.06 18.46
N SER A 243 42.63 -22.88 17.73
CA SER A 243 41.35 -22.22 18.05
C SER A 243 40.82 -21.51 16.78
N TRP A 244 39.80 -21.93 16.02
CA TRP A 244 38.64 -22.80 16.21
C TRP A 244 37.87 -22.59 17.52
N LEU A 245 37.18 -21.46 17.66
CA LEU A 245 35.70 -21.40 17.68
C LEU A 245 35.19 -19.99 18.06
N GLY A 246 34.01 -19.65 17.52
CA GLY A 246 33.07 -18.69 18.09
C GLY A 246 32.69 -17.58 17.12
N ASP A 247 31.47 -17.43 16.63
CA ASP A 247 30.22 -18.16 16.86
C ASP A 247 29.28 -17.76 15.72
N ALA A 248 28.41 -18.68 15.33
CA ALA A 248 27.49 -18.59 14.22
C ALA A 248 26.04 -18.47 14.70
N THR A 249 25.15 -18.03 13.81
CA THR A 249 23.76 -18.52 13.61
C THR A 249 23.04 -17.53 12.66
N SER A 250 22.30 -17.87 11.61
CA SER A 250 21.80 -19.12 10.98
C SER A 250 21.29 -18.75 9.56
N GLY A 251 21.14 -19.62 8.56
CA GLY A 251 21.22 -21.08 8.43
C GLY A 251 21.54 -21.50 6.98
N ILE A 252 22.23 -22.64 6.77
CA ILE A 252 21.71 -23.98 6.36
C ILE A 252 20.97 -23.92 5.01
N ILE A 253 21.49 -24.51 3.91
CA ILE A 253 21.37 -25.92 3.42
C ILE A 253 22.56 -26.12 2.43
N ALA A 254 23.54 -27.03 2.59
CA ALA A 254 23.57 -28.51 2.56
C ALA A 254 23.64 -29.15 1.13
N ALA A 255 24.47 -30.21 1.02
CA ALA A 255 24.79 -31.15 -0.09
C ALA A 255 26.18 -30.89 -0.71
N THR A 256 27.30 -31.48 -0.25
CA THR A 256 27.75 -32.88 -0.37
C THR A 256 27.39 -33.57 -1.70
N LEU A 257 28.40 -33.84 -2.53
CA LEU A 257 28.63 -35.08 -3.29
C LEU A 257 29.88 -34.89 -4.16
N GLY A 258 30.86 -35.78 -3.97
CA GLY A 258 32.04 -35.87 -4.83
C GLY A 258 31.76 -36.65 -6.12
N VAL A 259 32.70 -36.58 -7.07
CA VAL A 259 33.15 -37.69 -7.96
C VAL A 259 34.15 -37.18 -9.00
N ASP A 260 35.24 -37.95 -9.12
CA ASP A 260 36.17 -38.28 -10.21
C ASP A 260 36.76 -37.29 -11.23
N ASP A 261 38.10 -37.27 -11.20
CA ASP A 261 39.08 -37.71 -12.22
C ASP A 261 38.80 -37.44 -13.73
N SER A 262 39.74 -36.75 -14.39
CA SER A 262 40.32 -37.15 -15.70
C SER A 262 41.17 -36.05 -16.38
N ARG A 263 42.43 -36.43 -16.71
CA ARG A 263 43.21 -36.08 -17.93
C ARG A 263 43.75 -34.64 -18.06
N ARG A 264 45.07 -34.38 -18.02
CA ARG A 264 46.21 -34.78 -18.91
C ARG A 264 46.37 -33.91 -20.18
N ASN A 265 47.65 -33.57 -20.45
CA ASN A 265 48.32 -32.87 -21.57
C ASN A 265 48.50 -31.36 -21.38
N SER A 266 49.65 -30.71 -21.58
CA SER A 266 51.02 -31.02 -22.08
C SER A 266 51.82 -29.68 -21.98
N PRO A 267 53.07 -29.54 -22.49
CA PRO A 267 54.31 -30.29 -22.28
C PRO A 267 55.48 -29.38 -21.81
N SER A 268 56.55 -30.05 -21.41
CA SER A 268 57.88 -29.59 -20.98
C SER A 268 58.72 -28.83 -22.04
N GLN A 269 59.49 -27.84 -21.58
CA GLN A 269 60.79 -27.41 -22.15
C GLN A 269 61.69 -26.77 -21.06
N PRO A 270 63.01 -26.63 -21.27
CA PRO A 270 64.02 -27.23 -20.40
C PRO A 270 64.74 -26.23 -19.46
N SER A 271 65.31 -26.80 -18.40
CA SER A 271 66.17 -26.16 -17.41
C SER A 271 67.51 -25.68 -18.00
N ILE A 272 67.81 -24.39 -17.84
CA ILE A 272 69.15 -23.81 -17.99
C ILE A 272 69.73 -23.62 -16.57
N PRO A 273 71.01 -23.98 -16.30
CA PRO A 273 71.62 -23.82 -14.99
C PRO A 273 71.90 -22.35 -14.66
N ILE A 274 71.69 -22.02 -13.40
CA ILE A 274 72.04 -20.76 -12.76
C ILE A 274 73.57 -20.59 -12.84
N ASP A 275 74.03 -19.59 -13.57
CA ASP A 275 75.36 -19.02 -13.40
C ASP A 275 75.20 -17.68 -12.66
N SER A 276 75.43 -17.74 -11.35
CA SER A 276 75.45 -16.60 -10.46
C SER A 276 76.81 -15.90 -10.59
N SER A 277 76.89 -14.89 -11.45
CA SER A 277 77.94 -13.89 -11.39
C SER A 277 77.30 -12.50 -11.44
N TYR A 278 77.13 -11.92 -10.24
CA TYR A 278 76.94 -10.49 -10.08
C TYR A 278 78.26 -9.78 -10.39
N PRO A 279 78.26 -8.78 -11.28
CA PRO A 279 78.90 -7.52 -11.00
C PRO A 279 77.82 -6.55 -10.52
N SER A 280 78.03 -6.09 -9.28
CA SER A 280 77.47 -4.85 -8.76
C SER A 280 77.74 -3.70 -9.75
N GLU A 281 76.67 -3.13 -10.30
CA GLU A 281 76.66 -1.75 -10.75
C GLU A 281 75.47 -1.09 -10.07
N ASP A 282 75.79 -0.02 -9.34
CA ASP A 282 74.86 0.87 -8.67
C ASP A 282 73.94 1.52 -9.71
N GLU A 283 72.74 0.97 -9.88
CA GLU A 283 71.61 1.75 -10.38
C GLU A 283 70.56 1.72 -9.28
N ASP A 284 70.45 2.84 -8.57
CA ASP A 284 69.18 3.29 -8.03
C ASP A 284 68.19 3.26 -9.20
N ASP A 285 67.58 2.10 -9.45
CA ASP A 285 66.35 1.99 -10.21
C ASP A 285 65.26 2.60 -9.32
N ASP A 286 65.35 3.93 -9.14
CA ASP A 286 64.18 4.77 -9.09
C ASP A 286 63.35 4.31 -10.29
N ILE A 287 62.30 3.51 -10.02
CA ILE A 287 61.33 3.12 -11.03
C ILE A 287 60.59 4.41 -11.40
N GLU A 288 61.26 5.25 -12.19
CA GLU A 288 60.72 6.47 -12.76
C GLU A 288 59.62 6.01 -13.70
N LEU A 289 58.38 6.11 -13.24
CA LEU A 289 57.18 5.88 -14.03
C LEU A 289 57.41 6.55 -15.40
N THR A 290 57.37 5.75 -16.47
CA THR A 290 57.52 6.31 -17.83
C THR A 290 56.54 7.46 -17.99
N SER A 291 56.93 8.54 -18.67
CA SER A 291 56.07 9.73 -18.84
C SER A 291 54.66 9.40 -19.35
N SER A 292 54.53 8.32 -20.12
CA SER A 292 53.24 7.72 -20.53
C SER A 292 52.42 7.09 -19.39
N GLN A 293 53.05 6.38 -18.44
CA GLN A 293 52.37 5.79 -17.28
C GLN A 293 51.90 6.87 -16.30
N ILE A 294 52.68 7.93 -16.08
CA ILE A 294 52.26 9.08 -15.25
C ILE A 294 51.01 9.72 -15.83
N LEU A 295 50.99 9.98 -17.14
CA LEU A 295 49.83 10.57 -17.81
C LEU A 295 48.60 9.66 -17.72
N GLN A 296 48.79 8.34 -17.81
CA GLN A 296 47.70 7.38 -17.64
C GLN A 296 47.17 7.36 -16.19
N PHE A 297 48.04 7.37 -15.18
CA PHE A 297 47.63 7.46 -13.77
C PHE A 297 46.91 8.77 -13.45
N GLU A 298 47.37 9.90 -14.00
CA GLU A 298 46.67 11.18 -13.86
C GLU A 298 45.27 11.14 -14.50
N ALA A 299 45.15 10.55 -15.68
CA ALA A 299 43.87 10.35 -16.35
C ALA A 299 42.93 9.41 -15.57
N GLU A 300 43.46 8.31 -15.01
CA GLU A 300 42.71 7.35 -14.20
C GLU A 300 42.26 7.96 -12.86
N ASN A 301 43.14 8.71 -12.18
CA ASN A 301 42.79 9.44 -10.96
C ASN A 301 41.72 10.51 -11.21
N ALA A 302 41.84 11.26 -12.31
CA ALA A 302 40.83 12.24 -12.71
C ALA A 302 39.48 11.56 -13.02
N ALA A 303 39.49 10.41 -13.68
CA ALA A 303 38.29 9.62 -13.94
C ALA A 303 37.66 9.06 -12.65
N LEU A 304 38.48 8.60 -11.69
CA LEU A 304 38.03 8.10 -10.40
C LEU A 304 37.39 9.22 -9.57
N LEU A 305 38.04 10.37 -9.47
CA LEU A 305 37.49 11.53 -8.75
C LEU A 305 36.16 11.98 -9.35
N ARG A 306 36.06 12.01 -10.68
CA ARG A 306 34.81 12.31 -11.37
C ARG A 306 33.73 11.29 -11.04
N ASN A 307 34.04 9.99 -11.05
CA ASN A 307 33.08 8.96 -10.68
C ASN A 307 32.64 9.06 -9.22
N VAL A 308 33.56 9.35 -8.29
CA VAL A 308 33.23 9.59 -6.88
C VAL A 308 32.31 10.79 -6.72
N GLN A 309 32.59 11.88 -7.44
CA GLN A 309 31.76 13.08 -7.44
C GLN A 309 30.35 12.80 -7.98
N ASP A 310 30.24 12.13 -9.13
CA ASP A 310 28.97 11.76 -9.74
C ASP A 310 28.16 10.81 -8.82
N ASN A 311 28.83 9.87 -8.16
CA ASN A 311 28.19 8.98 -7.20
C ASN A 311 27.68 9.72 -5.96
N LEU A 312 28.44 10.70 -5.46
CA LEU A 312 28.04 11.52 -4.31
C LEU A 312 26.81 12.35 -4.64
N GLU A 313 26.80 13.01 -5.80
CA GLU A 313 25.64 13.77 -6.28
C GLU A 313 24.40 12.87 -6.40
N SER A 314 24.56 11.67 -6.96
CA SER A 314 23.47 10.69 -7.07
C SER A 314 22.93 10.26 -5.69
N VAL A 315 23.81 10.02 -4.71
CA VAL A 315 23.40 9.69 -3.34
C VAL A 315 22.65 10.86 -2.70
N GLN A 316 23.16 12.08 -2.82
CA GLN A 316 22.50 13.28 -2.27
C GLN A 316 21.10 13.48 -2.89
N GLN A 317 20.97 13.28 -4.19
CA GLN A 317 19.68 13.34 -4.88
C GLN A 317 18.73 12.24 -4.38
N ALA A 318 19.22 11.02 -4.18
CA ALA A 318 18.43 9.91 -3.68
C ALA A 318 18.00 10.13 -2.22
N GLU A 319 18.85 10.72 -1.37
CA GLU A 319 18.50 11.13 0.00
C GLU A 319 17.42 12.22 0.02
N SER A 320 17.51 13.23 -0.85
CA SER A 320 16.48 14.26 -0.98
C SER A 320 15.13 13.66 -1.34
N ARG A 321 15.09 12.76 -2.33
CA ARG A 321 13.87 12.05 -2.74
C ARG A 321 13.33 11.14 -1.62
N LEU A 322 14.22 10.47 -0.89
CA LEU A 322 13.86 9.63 0.25
C LEU A 322 13.25 10.47 1.39
N SER A 323 13.76 11.68 1.62
CA SER A 323 13.21 12.62 2.58
C SER A 323 11.78 13.04 2.19
N GLU A 324 11.55 13.38 0.92
CA GLU A 324 10.22 13.75 0.42
C GLU A 324 9.19 12.63 0.56
N ILE A 325 9.53 11.38 0.19
CA ILE A 325 8.60 10.25 0.36
C ILE A 325 8.32 9.98 1.84
N SER A 326 9.32 10.18 2.71
CA SER A 326 9.16 10.00 4.15
C SER A 326 8.21 11.04 4.74
N ALA A 327 8.28 12.29 4.25
CA ALA A 327 7.35 13.35 4.63
C ALA A 327 5.92 13.03 4.19
N LEU A 328 5.74 12.60 2.93
CA LEU A 328 4.44 12.16 2.42
C LEU A 328 3.88 10.98 3.21
N GLN A 329 4.72 9.99 3.55
CA GLN A 329 4.30 8.84 4.35
C GLN A 329 3.88 9.27 5.76
N MET A 330 4.66 10.13 6.42
CA MET A 330 4.34 10.63 7.76
C MET A 330 3.00 11.36 7.77
N GLU A 331 2.76 12.20 6.76
CA GLU A 331 1.48 12.89 6.57
C GLU A 331 0.32 11.89 6.44
N LEU A 332 0.46 10.87 5.60
CA LEU A 332 -0.56 9.83 5.41
C LEU A 332 -0.85 9.03 6.69
N VAL A 333 0.20 8.65 7.43
CA VAL A 333 0.04 7.89 8.69
C VAL A 333 -0.62 8.76 9.77
N THR A 334 -0.25 10.04 9.84
CA THR A 334 -0.88 11.01 10.75
C THR A 334 -2.36 11.19 10.42
N HIS A 335 -2.65 11.36 9.12
CA HIS A 335 -4.02 11.48 8.62
C HIS A 335 -4.84 10.22 8.93
N LEU A 336 -4.29 9.03 8.68
CA LEU A 336 -4.95 7.75 8.96
C LEU A 336 -5.25 7.56 10.44
N THR A 337 -4.32 7.95 11.32
CA THR A 337 -4.52 7.88 12.78
C THR A 337 -5.71 8.73 13.20
N ARG A 338 -5.75 9.99 12.76
CA ARG A 338 -6.87 10.91 13.01
C ARG A 338 -8.18 10.37 12.43
N GLN A 339 -8.13 9.83 11.21
CA GLN A 339 -9.30 9.31 10.51
C GLN A 339 -9.86 8.04 11.16
N THR A 340 -9.02 7.22 11.78
CA THR A 340 -9.45 5.98 12.47
C THR A 340 -10.36 6.32 13.64
N GLU A 341 -9.96 7.26 14.50
CA GLU A 341 -10.78 7.71 15.63
C GLU A 341 -12.15 8.25 15.17
N LEU A 342 -12.16 9.10 14.15
CA LEU A 342 -13.41 9.65 13.60
C LEU A 342 -14.30 8.59 12.96
N THR A 343 -13.70 7.61 12.28
CA THR A 343 -14.46 6.52 11.62
C THR A 343 -15.07 5.58 12.65
N ASP A 344 -14.35 5.28 13.73
CA ASP A 344 -14.86 4.45 14.83
C ASP A 344 -16.04 5.13 15.53
N GLN A 345 -15.94 6.43 15.81
CA GLN A 345 -17.05 7.21 16.38
C GLN A 345 -18.29 7.20 15.48
N LEU A 346 -18.12 7.48 14.17
CA LEU A 346 -19.23 7.45 13.22
C LEU A 346 -19.85 6.06 13.07
N TYR A 347 -19.05 5.01 13.20
CA TYR A 347 -19.52 3.64 13.14
C TYR A 347 -20.34 3.26 14.37
N GLU A 348 -19.86 3.58 15.57
CA GLU A 348 -20.60 3.38 16.82
C GLU A 348 -21.92 4.16 16.81
N ASP A 349 -21.89 5.43 16.40
CA ASP A 349 -23.07 6.28 16.26
C ASP A 349 -24.08 5.67 15.29
N ALA A 350 -23.63 5.18 14.13
CA ALA A 350 -24.49 4.56 13.13
C ALA A 350 -25.14 3.26 13.66
N ILE A 351 -24.42 2.44 14.42
CA ILE A 351 -24.96 1.22 15.05
C ILE A 351 -25.97 1.57 16.13
N ALA A 352 -25.62 2.48 17.04
CA ALA A 352 -26.49 2.90 18.12
C ALA A 352 -27.81 3.44 17.55
N THR A 353 -27.71 4.33 16.57
CA THR A 353 -28.83 4.93 15.85
C THR A 353 -29.68 3.89 15.11
N THR A 354 -29.06 2.89 14.47
CA THR A 354 -29.83 1.82 13.81
C THR A 354 -30.60 0.98 14.83
N SER A 355 -29.98 0.70 15.98
CA SER A 355 -30.58 -0.11 17.05
C SER A 355 -31.74 0.61 17.77
N THR A 356 -31.65 1.94 17.96
CA THR A 356 -32.73 2.74 18.57
C THR A 356 -33.94 2.75 17.66
N VAL A 357 -33.74 2.86 16.35
CA VAL A 357 -34.81 2.91 15.36
C VAL A 357 -35.53 1.58 15.24
N GLU A 358 -34.81 0.47 15.28
CA GLU A 358 -35.45 -0.85 15.26
C GLU A 358 -36.41 -1.01 16.45
N LYS A 359 -35.97 -0.60 17.64
CA LYS A 359 -36.80 -0.56 18.85
C LYS A 359 -37.98 0.40 18.68
N SER A 360 -37.75 1.61 18.17
CA SER A 360 -38.78 2.62 17.92
C SER A 360 -39.83 2.13 16.92
N LYS A 361 -39.44 1.47 15.82
CA LYS A 361 -40.36 0.86 14.85
C LYS A 361 -41.20 -0.25 15.49
N ALA A 362 -40.60 -1.06 16.36
CA ALA A 362 -41.33 -2.09 17.12
C ALA A 362 -42.34 -1.47 18.09
N GLU A 363 -41.97 -0.40 18.80
CA GLU A 363 -42.85 0.33 19.70
C GLU A 363 -44.01 1.02 18.95
N LEU A 364 -43.74 1.66 17.82
CA LEU A 364 -44.77 2.25 16.95
C LEU A 364 -45.77 1.20 16.46
N LYS A 365 -45.29 0.02 16.07
CA LYS A 365 -46.16 -1.10 15.66
C LYS A 365 -47.05 -1.58 16.81
N LYS A 366 -46.49 -1.69 18.03
CA LYS A 366 -47.25 -2.02 19.25
C LYS A 366 -48.26 -0.93 19.61
N ALA A 367 -47.87 0.35 19.50
CA ALA A 367 -48.76 1.48 19.75
C ALA A 367 -49.91 1.54 18.73
N GLN A 368 -49.65 1.24 17.46
CA GLN A 368 -50.68 1.16 16.42
C GLN A 368 -51.67 0.02 16.68
N GLN A 369 -51.21 -1.13 17.18
CA GLN A 369 -52.07 -2.24 17.60
C GLN A 369 -52.94 -1.84 18.80
N ARG A 370 -52.34 -1.28 19.86
CA ARG A 370 -53.08 -0.77 21.03
C ARG A 370 -54.08 0.32 20.67
N GLY A 371 -53.77 1.18 19.70
CA GLY A 371 -54.70 2.20 19.21
C GLY A 371 -55.93 1.61 18.51
N LYS A 372 -55.79 0.46 17.83
CA LYS A 372 -56.95 -0.27 17.27
C LYS A 372 -57.80 -0.89 18.37
N ASP A 373 -57.16 -1.50 19.37
CA ASP A 373 -57.86 -2.10 20.51
C ASP A 373 -58.59 -1.04 21.33
N GLY A 374 -57.96 0.12 21.57
CA GLY A 374 -58.59 1.25 22.25
C GLY A 374 -59.80 1.81 21.50
N ARG A 375 -59.73 1.92 20.17
CA ARG A 375 -60.88 2.33 19.34
C ARG A 375 -62.02 1.32 19.39
N LEU A 376 -61.69 0.02 19.37
CA LEU A 376 -62.68 -1.05 19.50
C LEU A 376 -63.37 -1.00 20.87
N PHE A 377 -62.60 -0.84 21.96
CA PHE A 377 -63.14 -0.71 23.30
C PHE A 377 -64.07 0.49 23.45
N LEU A 378 -63.69 1.64 22.89
CA LEU A 378 -64.52 2.86 22.91
C LEU A 378 -65.84 2.64 22.16
N LEU A 379 -65.80 1.94 21.02
CA LEU A 379 -67.02 1.56 20.28
C LEU A 379 -67.93 0.65 21.09
N VAL A 380 -67.39 -0.40 21.71
CA VAL A 380 -68.15 -1.34 22.56
C VAL A 380 -68.76 -0.60 23.76
N PHE A 381 -67.99 0.27 24.40
CA PHE A 381 -68.46 1.09 25.52
C PHE A 381 -69.61 2.02 25.11
N LEU A 382 -69.49 2.69 23.95
CA LEU A 382 -70.53 3.60 23.46
C LEU A 382 -71.83 2.87 23.10
N PHE A 383 -71.73 1.70 22.46
CA PHE A 383 -72.89 0.84 22.23
C PHE A 383 -73.52 0.35 23.54
N GLY A 384 -72.70 -0.13 24.48
CA GLY A 384 -73.18 -0.58 25.79
C GLY A 384 -73.90 0.52 26.57
N ALA A 385 -73.32 1.71 26.63
CA ALA A 385 -73.93 2.88 27.28
C ALA A 385 -75.25 3.30 26.59
N SER A 386 -75.31 3.25 25.25
CA SER A 386 -76.53 3.54 24.50
C SER A 386 -77.65 2.54 24.80
N PHE A 387 -77.34 1.24 24.90
CA PHE A 387 -78.32 0.22 25.27
C PHE A 387 -78.78 0.36 26.73
N SER A 388 -77.87 0.68 27.65
CA SER A 388 -78.22 0.94 29.06
C SER A 388 -79.19 2.12 29.21
N LEU A 389 -78.97 3.21 28.46
CA LEU A 389 -79.89 4.36 28.45
C LEU A 389 -81.26 3.99 27.86
N LEU A 390 -81.30 3.15 26.82
CA LEU A 390 -82.56 2.69 26.23
C LEU A 390 -83.35 1.81 27.21
N PHE A 391 -82.67 0.93 27.95
CA PHE A 391 -83.32 0.09 28.96
C PHE A 391 -83.85 0.90 30.14
N LEU A 392 -83.12 1.93 30.58
CA LEU A 392 -83.52 2.83 31.67
C LEU A 392 -84.66 3.79 31.28
N HIS A 393 -84.89 4.01 29.97
CA HIS A 393 -86.05 4.76 29.50
C HIS A 393 -87.27 3.86 29.27
N TYR A 394 -87.06 2.58 28.97
CA TYR A 394 -88.14 1.63 28.70
C TYR A 394 -88.81 1.09 29.97
N TYR A 395 -88.10 1.13 31.10
CA TYR A 395 -88.56 0.68 32.42
C TYR A 395 -88.64 1.86 33.37
#